data_AF-A0A0P8VT12-F1
#
_entry.id   AF-A0A0P8VT12-F1
#
_cell.length_a   1.000
_cell.length_b   1.000
_cell.length_c   1.000
_cell.angle_alpha   90.00
_cell.angle_beta   90.00
_cell.angle_gamma   90.00
#
_symmetry.space_group_name_H-M   'P 1'
#
loop_
_entity.id
_entity.type
_entity.pdbx_description
1 polymer ?
#
loop_
_entity_poly.entity_id
_entity_poly.type
_entity_poly.pdbx_seq_one_letter_code
_entity_poly.pdbx_strand_id
1 'polypeptide(L)'
;MQEVYVITPIIDTTINSNMPLDSFDDYYALFIGKYLNKAIYRGLLLFDISILPSNYIVKKADLVLYLIRNDYKNYAKKFEVFRLLDSFNNKTTFQTQPKTYEKSYSTFTISNEINTFINIDITSLFTEWYKGKHTNYGLLLKSHDESINSLIAFFSKESKEKSYIPKLKIILKNPNLNDIIYFTKSENEFSSEAYFNMGNKYFEYKDYNTALKFYNKALDKMNPREKYTPRLLFNLVLTLDKLNRFEEALNVISDGLSYFPKFTDLEYLRGCIYEKKNLITLAIKSFKKCIDLGEPPIHFNFIIGTGSYNAYYKLAEIYFNIEDFEKANYYCQETVKIKPKYKKALALISKILFKNQKEVHYIKNKIESYFDDVLKADDYIILGDIFFDLKKYSISYEYYLKAKEIINTSDHLSFSIGMCLLYLKNYNKAYDFFANIKKGNKYDKALYNMILCSILNNNLNLANKLLNKARELENSKYRIVYNELKNLIYNKKANPLSYDKTESAEYLDIIFEVLDILLISSTPEVFEKSLELLNLIDNDEILLRLAKLYYENDFFSLAYQEFIRSIKIFGKIDIEGSKMLTNCMIKLRKF
;
A
#
# COMPACT_ATOMS: atom_id res chain seq x y z
N MET A 1 -5.03 -24.69 -15.68
CA MET A 1 -4.59 -23.43 -15.03
C MET A 1 -5.81 -22.69 -14.50
N GLN A 2 -5.75 -22.15 -13.28
CA GLN A 2 -6.78 -21.26 -12.73
C GLN A 2 -6.45 -19.82 -13.14
N GLU A 3 -7.46 -19.04 -13.51
CA GLU A 3 -7.34 -17.65 -13.97
C GLU A 3 -8.14 -16.75 -13.04
N VAL A 4 -7.64 -15.55 -12.77
CA VAL A 4 -8.30 -14.58 -11.89
C VAL A 4 -8.83 -13.43 -12.75
N TYR A 5 -10.09 -13.09 -12.57
CA TYR A 5 -10.77 -11.95 -13.20
C TYR A 5 -11.25 -11.00 -12.11
N VAL A 6 -11.09 -9.69 -12.32
CA VAL A 6 -11.59 -8.67 -11.39
C VAL A 6 -12.46 -7.69 -12.17
N ILE A 7 -13.73 -7.59 -11.80
CA ILE A 7 -14.72 -6.73 -12.47
C ILE A 7 -15.39 -5.79 -11.47
N THR A 8 -15.70 -4.56 -11.89
CA THR A 8 -16.39 -3.55 -11.07
C THR A 8 -17.87 -3.49 -11.41
N PRO A 9 -18.76 -3.03 -10.52
CA PRO A 9 -20.19 -2.95 -10.81
C PRO A 9 -20.45 -1.93 -11.93
N ILE A 10 -21.42 -2.24 -12.78
CA ILE A 10 -21.97 -1.29 -13.75
C ILE A 10 -22.99 -0.36 -13.09
N ILE A 11 -23.72 -0.85 -12.10
CA ILE A 11 -24.74 -0.13 -11.33
C ILE A 11 -24.55 -0.54 -9.86
N ASP A 12 -24.41 0.42 -8.97
CA ASP A 12 -24.60 0.21 -7.53
C ASP A 12 -25.39 1.37 -6.92
N THR A 13 -26.16 1.07 -5.87
CA THR A 13 -26.93 2.09 -5.15
C THR A 13 -27.33 1.58 -3.77
N THR A 14 -27.65 2.50 -2.87
CA THR A 14 -28.28 2.20 -1.58
C THR A 14 -29.71 2.70 -1.57
N ILE A 15 -30.61 1.96 -0.93
CA ILE A 15 -32.02 2.34 -0.77
C ILE A 15 -32.37 2.40 0.72
N ASN A 16 -33.25 3.32 1.09
CA ASN A 16 -33.57 3.62 2.48
C ASN A 16 -35.09 3.68 2.74
N SER A 17 -35.58 2.94 3.73
CA SER A 17 -36.99 2.92 4.11
C SER A 17 -37.55 4.25 4.61
N ASN A 18 -36.72 5.14 5.15
CA ASN A 18 -37.14 6.45 5.67
C ASN A 18 -37.22 7.54 4.58
N MET A 19 -36.65 7.28 3.42
CA MET A 19 -36.66 8.13 2.22
C MET A 19 -37.12 7.28 1.03
N PRO A 20 -38.38 6.79 1.05
CA PRO A 20 -38.77 5.68 0.19
C PRO A 20 -38.88 6.03 -1.29
N LEU A 21 -38.95 7.32 -1.61
CA LEU A 21 -39.06 7.88 -2.96
C LEU A 21 -37.73 8.45 -3.49
N ASP A 22 -36.70 8.56 -2.66
CA ASP A 22 -35.43 9.16 -3.05
C ASP A 22 -34.49 8.11 -3.64
N SER A 23 -33.72 8.50 -4.66
CA SER A 23 -32.58 7.74 -5.18
C SER A 23 -31.26 8.31 -4.65
N PHE A 24 -30.24 7.46 -4.64
CA PHE A 24 -28.90 7.80 -4.15
C PHE A 24 -27.84 7.45 -5.22
N ASP A 25 -28.16 7.73 -6.48
CA ASP A 25 -27.42 7.30 -7.68
C ASP A 25 -26.01 7.86 -7.81
N ASP A 26 -25.72 8.95 -7.14
CA ASP A 26 -24.46 9.68 -7.12
C ASP A 26 -23.78 9.65 -5.73
N TYR A 27 -24.28 8.81 -4.83
CA TYR A 27 -23.82 8.78 -3.45
C TYR A 27 -22.58 7.90 -3.27
N TYR A 28 -21.55 8.44 -2.61
CA TYR A 28 -20.22 7.82 -2.50
C TYR A 28 -20.16 6.51 -1.68
N ALA A 29 -21.26 6.11 -1.03
CA ALA A 29 -21.29 4.98 -0.10
C ALA A 29 -22.54 4.11 -0.25
N LEU A 30 -22.37 2.80 -0.03
CA LEU A 30 -23.43 1.81 0.03
C LEU A 30 -23.75 1.49 1.50
N PHE A 31 -24.82 2.09 2.03
CA PHE A 31 -25.30 1.78 3.38
C PHE A 31 -26.10 0.48 3.41
N ILE A 32 -25.92 -0.29 4.47
CA ILE A 32 -26.63 -1.56 4.70
C ILE A 32 -26.93 -1.70 6.19
N GLY A 33 -28.15 -2.10 6.54
CA GLY A 33 -28.58 -2.36 7.92
C GLY A 33 -29.47 -1.27 8.51
N LYS A 34 -29.85 -1.44 9.77
CA LYS A 34 -30.77 -0.53 10.47
C LYS A 34 -30.02 0.59 11.17
N TYR A 35 -30.51 1.82 11.02
CA TYR A 35 -29.99 3.02 11.67
C TYR A 35 -30.99 3.59 12.69
N LEU A 36 -30.56 3.71 13.95
CA LEU A 36 -31.28 4.34 15.07
C LEU A 36 -32.76 3.90 15.22
N ASN A 37 -33.10 2.65 14.95
CA ASN A 37 -34.46 2.11 14.90
C ASN A 37 -35.41 2.85 13.92
N LYS A 38 -34.88 3.74 13.08
CA LYS A 38 -35.65 4.54 12.12
C LYS A 38 -35.56 3.97 10.72
N ALA A 39 -34.37 3.94 10.13
CA ALA A 39 -34.16 3.68 8.71
C ALA A 39 -33.55 2.30 8.45
N ILE A 40 -34.12 1.54 7.52
CA ILE A 40 -33.52 0.30 6.99
C ILE A 40 -32.82 0.64 5.68
N TYR A 41 -31.53 0.34 5.61
CA TYR A 41 -30.72 0.48 4.40
C TYR A 41 -30.44 -0.87 3.77
N ARG A 42 -30.48 -0.92 2.43
CA ARG A 42 -30.08 -2.09 1.63
C ARG A 42 -29.19 -1.65 0.49
N GLY A 43 -28.21 -2.49 0.13
CA GLY A 43 -27.29 -2.23 -0.98
C GLY A 43 -27.66 -3.07 -2.20
N LEU A 44 -27.65 -2.47 -3.39
CA LEU A 44 -27.90 -3.13 -4.66
C LEU A 44 -26.66 -3.02 -5.54
N LEU A 45 -26.23 -4.13 -6.15
CA LEU A 45 -25.07 -4.16 -7.06
C LEU A 45 -25.35 -5.03 -8.27
N LEU A 46 -24.96 -4.56 -9.45
CA LEU A 46 -25.01 -5.28 -10.72
C LEU A 46 -23.64 -5.23 -11.40
N PHE A 47 -23.15 -6.39 -11.82
CA PHE A 47 -21.89 -6.55 -12.53
C PHE A 47 -22.15 -7.05 -13.95
N ASP A 48 -21.43 -6.52 -14.92
CA ASP A 48 -21.42 -7.08 -16.27
C ASP A 48 -20.47 -8.28 -16.32
N ILE A 49 -21.05 -9.48 -16.47
CA ILE A 49 -20.30 -10.74 -16.53
C ILE A 49 -20.11 -11.24 -17.96
N SER A 50 -20.64 -10.52 -18.96
CA SER A 50 -20.54 -10.92 -20.38
C SER A 50 -19.11 -10.87 -20.91
N ILE A 51 -18.25 -10.08 -20.24
CA ILE A 51 -16.82 -9.95 -20.54
C ILE A 51 -15.98 -11.18 -20.17
N LEU A 52 -16.56 -12.16 -19.47
CA LEU A 52 -15.83 -13.35 -19.02
C LEU A 52 -15.81 -14.42 -20.12
N PRO A 53 -14.72 -15.21 -20.22
CA PRO A 53 -14.65 -16.29 -21.20
C PRO A 53 -15.78 -17.28 -20.96
N SER A 54 -16.33 -17.88 -22.01
CA SER A 54 -17.34 -18.94 -21.90
C SER A 54 -16.67 -20.32 -21.69
N ASN A 55 -17.44 -21.31 -21.21
CA ASN A 55 -17.01 -22.71 -21.04
C ASN A 55 -15.92 -22.98 -19.98
N TYR A 56 -15.66 -22.06 -19.04
CA TYR A 56 -14.77 -22.32 -17.92
C TYR A 56 -15.54 -22.89 -16.73
N ILE A 57 -14.83 -23.56 -15.83
CA ILE A 57 -15.37 -24.01 -14.55
C ILE A 57 -15.15 -22.90 -13.52
N VAL A 58 -16.22 -22.34 -12.98
CA VAL A 58 -16.13 -21.43 -11.83
C VAL A 58 -15.51 -22.18 -10.63
N LYS A 59 -14.42 -21.66 -10.10
CA LYS A 59 -13.77 -22.17 -8.88
C LYS A 59 -14.06 -21.32 -7.67
N LYS A 60 -14.09 -20.00 -7.83
CA LYS A 60 -14.42 -19.08 -6.76
C LYS A 60 -14.97 -17.77 -7.31
N ALA A 61 -15.85 -17.11 -6.59
CA ALA A 61 -16.21 -15.72 -6.83
C ALA A 61 -16.42 -15.00 -5.49
N ASP A 62 -15.54 -14.05 -5.20
CA ASP A 62 -15.59 -13.22 -3.98
C ASP A 62 -16.05 -11.81 -4.34
N LEU A 63 -17.13 -11.34 -3.72
CA LEU A 63 -17.52 -9.94 -3.70
C LEU A 63 -16.64 -9.22 -2.68
N VAL A 64 -15.83 -8.27 -3.15
CA VAL A 64 -14.83 -7.54 -2.38
C VAL A 64 -15.33 -6.12 -2.16
N LEU A 65 -15.61 -5.76 -0.90
CA LEU A 65 -16.16 -4.46 -0.51
C LEU A 65 -15.28 -3.80 0.55
N TYR A 66 -15.00 -2.50 0.43
CA TYR A 66 -14.20 -1.79 1.43
C TYR A 66 -15.10 -1.09 2.45
N LEU A 67 -15.03 -1.55 3.71
CA LEU A 67 -15.89 -1.13 4.81
C LEU A 67 -15.42 0.23 5.36
N ILE A 68 -16.25 1.26 5.26
CA ILE A 68 -15.93 2.63 5.70
C ILE A 68 -16.70 3.06 6.96
N ARG A 69 -17.77 2.35 7.30
CA ARG A 69 -18.57 2.62 8.49
C ARG A 69 -19.04 1.33 9.12
N ASN A 70 -18.96 1.29 10.45
CA ASN A 70 -19.46 0.19 11.27
C ASN A 70 -20.00 0.78 12.58
N ASP A 71 -21.31 0.98 12.67
CA ASP A 71 -21.98 1.47 13.88
C ASP A 71 -22.16 0.32 14.88
N TYR A 72 -22.23 0.61 16.18
CA TYR A 72 -22.45 -0.41 17.21
C TYR A 72 -21.45 -1.58 17.16
N LYS A 73 -20.15 -1.27 17.20
CA LYS A 73 -19.03 -2.23 17.17
C LYS A 73 -18.93 -3.16 18.40
N ASN A 74 -19.90 -3.09 19.31
CA ASN A 74 -19.95 -3.86 20.55
C ASN A 74 -20.54 -5.25 20.36
N TYR A 75 -21.13 -5.56 19.21
CA TYR A 75 -21.62 -6.90 18.88
C TYR A 75 -21.42 -7.23 17.39
N ALA A 76 -21.41 -8.52 17.09
CA ALA A 76 -21.24 -9.02 15.73
C ALA A 76 -22.56 -8.93 14.94
N LYS A 77 -22.49 -8.38 13.73
CA LYS A 77 -23.64 -8.09 12.86
C LYS A 77 -23.60 -8.98 11.64
N LYS A 78 -24.66 -9.75 11.44
CA LYS A 78 -24.79 -10.70 10.32
C LYS A 78 -25.57 -10.06 9.18
N PHE A 79 -25.06 -10.23 7.96
CA PHE A 79 -25.62 -9.74 6.72
C PHE A 79 -25.73 -10.87 5.70
N GLU A 80 -26.60 -10.68 4.72
CA GLU A 80 -26.98 -11.70 3.76
C GLU A 80 -26.97 -11.16 2.33
N VAL A 81 -26.62 -12.04 1.39
CA VAL A 81 -26.60 -11.78 -0.05
C VAL A 81 -27.75 -12.50 -0.72
N PHE A 82 -28.59 -11.77 -1.45
CA PHE A 82 -29.74 -12.32 -2.18
C PHE A 82 -29.62 -12.07 -3.68
N ARG A 83 -30.14 -13.00 -4.47
CA ARG A 83 -30.31 -12.85 -5.92
C ARG A 83 -31.53 -11.98 -6.22
N LEU A 84 -31.38 -11.03 -7.13
CA LEU A 84 -32.50 -10.23 -7.65
C LEU A 84 -33.29 -11.00 -8.71
N LEU A 85 -34.61 -10.80 -8.75
CA LEU A 85 -35.54 -11.42 -9.70
C LEU A 85 -35.93 -10.46 -10.84
N ASP A 86 -35.75 -9.16 -10.66
CA ASP A 86 -36.07 -8.11 -11.61
C ASP A 86 -34.88 -7.14 -11.76
N SER A 87 -34.74 -6.51 -12.93
CA SER A 87 -33.72 -5.50 -13.18
C SER A 87 -33.92 -4.24 -12.34
N PHE A 88 -32.83 -3.50 -12.10
CA PHE A 88 -32.87 -2.20 -11.42
C PHE A 88 -31.92 -1.21 -12.11
N ASN A 89 -31.99 0.07 -11.76
CA ASN A 89 -31.11 1.11 -12.28
C ASN A 89 -30.65 2.05 -11.15
N ASN A 90 -29.80 3.03 -11.46
CA ASN A 90 -29.25 3.91 -10.44
C ASN A 90 -30.35 4.70 -9.69
N LYS A 91 -31.47 5.03 -10.36
CA LYS A 91 -32.62 5.74 -9.78
C LYS A 91 -33.57 4.86 -8.97
N THR A 92 -33.22 3.60 -8.72
CA THR A 92 -34.03 2.70 -7.90
C THR A 92 -34.13 3.24 -6.47
N THR A 93 -35.35 3.28 -5.96
CA THR A 93 -35.71 3.76 -4.62
C THR A 93 -36.10 2.58 -3.72
N PHE A 94 -36.39 2.84 -2.44
CA PHE A 94 -36.91 1.78 -1.56
C PHE A 94 -38.30 1.31 -1.99
N GLN A 95 -39.15 2.18 -2.53
CA GLN A 95 -40.48 1.82 -3.01
C GLN A 95 -40.41 1.02 -4.32
N THR A 96 -39.45 1.32 -5.20
CA THR A 96 -39.29 0.66 -6.50
C THR A 96 -38.22 -0.43 -6.49
N GLN A 97 -37.85 -0.95 -5.31
CA GLN A 97 -36.80 -1.93 -5.20
C GLN A 97 -37.18 -3.26 -5.90
N PRO A 98 -36.21 -3.95 -6.53
CA PRO A 98 -36.47 -5.20 -7.24
C PRO A 98 -36.87 -6.32 -6.27
N LYS A 99 -37.66 -7.30 -6.76
CA LYS A 99 -37.98 -8.50 -5.98
C LYS A 99 -36.73 -9.34 -5.77
N THR A 100 -36.66 -10.03 -4.64
CA THR A 100 -35.54 -10.90 -4.28
C THR A 100 -35.97 -12.34 -4.13
N TYR A 101 -35.07 -13.26 -4.45
CA TYR A 101 -35.26 -14.67 -4.09
C TYR A 101 -35.30 -14.83 -2.57
N GLU A 102 -36.14 -15.74 -2.06
CA GLU A 102 -36.40 -15.88 -0.62
C GLU A 102 -35.19 -16.38 0.18
N LYS A 103 -34.33 -17.21 -0.43
CA LYS A 103 -33.15 -17.78 0.23
C LYS A 103 -31.89 -16.96 -0.07
N SER A 104 -31.10 -16.68 0.97
CA SER A 104 -29.78 -16.08 0.84
C SER A 104 -28.80 -17.05 0.20
N TYR A 105 -27.91 -16.56 -0.67
CA TYR A 105 -26.83 -17.35 -1.27
C TYR A 105 -25.55 -17.33 -0.44
N SER A 106 -25.38 -16.31 0.39
CA SER A 106 -24.19 -16.14 1.22
C SER A 106 -24.51 -15.28 2.42
N THR A 107 -23.74 -15.45 3.49
CA THR A 107 -23.82 -14.64 4.69
C THR A 107 -22.43 -14.19 5.11
N PHE A 108 -22.32 -12.99 5.65
CA PHE A 108 -21.07 -12.49 6.21
C PHE A 108 -21.33 -11.76 7.52
N THR A 109 -20.33 -11.73 8.39
CA THR A 109 -20.44 -11.12 9.72
C THR A 109 -19.42 -10.02 9.85
N ILE A 110 -19.85 -8.85 10.31
CA ILE A 110 -19.01 -7.72 10.67
C ILE A 110 -19.07 -7.56 12.19
N SER A 111 -17.94 -7.74 12.85
CA SER A 111 -17.76 -7.51 14.28
C SER A 111 -17.29 -6.08 14.51
N ASN A 112 -15.98 -5.87 14.69
CA ASN A 112 -15.39 -4.57 14.99
C ASN A 112 -14.60 -3.99 13.80
N GLU A 113 -14.61 -4.65 12.63
CA GLU A 113 -13.90 -4.24 11.43
C GLU A 113 -14.33 -2.84 10.97
N ILE A 114 -13.38 -2.06 10.47
CA ILE A 114 -13.60 -0.79 9.78
C ILE A 114 -12.33 -0.46 8.98
N ASN A 115 -12.46 0.32 7.91
CA ASN A 115 -11.36 0.71 7.01
C ASN A 115 -10.57 -0.49 6.48
N THR A 116 -11.29 -1.55 6.11
CA THR A 116 -10.71 -2.80 5.61
C THR A 116 -11.59 -3.43 4.54
N PHE A 117 -11.00 -4.31 3.73
CA PHE A 117 -11.76 -5.09 2.75
C PHE A 117 -12.48 -6.27 3.42
N ILE A 118 -13.73 -6.45 3.04
CA ILE A 118 -14.56 -7.61 3.38
C ILE A 118 -14.72 -8.43 2.09
N ASN A 119 -14.33 -9.70 2.17
CA ASN A 119 -14.48 -10.66 1.07
C ASN A 119 -15.68 -11.56 1.37
N ILE A 120 -16.69 -11.52 0.50
CA ILE A 120 -17.93 -12.27 0.66
C ILE A 120 -17.98 -13.32 -0.45
N ASP A 121 -17.93 -14.59 -0.08
CA ASP A 121 -18.00 -15.69 -1.05
C ASP A 121 -19.41 -15.75 -1.65
N ILE A 122 -19.53 -15.47 -2.95
CA ILE A 122 -20.77 -15.59 -3.73
C ILE A 122 -20.65 -16.64 -4.84
N THR A 123 -19.71 -17.59 -4.71
CA THR A 123 -19.36 -18.58 -5.74
C THR A 123 -20.59 -19.33 -6.26
N SER A 124 -21.50 -19.73 -5.36
CA SER A 124 -22.74 -20.42 -5.73
C SER A 124 -23.63 -19.57 -6.63
N LEU A 125 -23.96 -18.35 -6.19
CA LEU A 125 -24.78 -17.40 -6.94
C LEU A 125 -24.17 -17.08 -8.31
N PHE A 126 -22.88 -16.75 -8.30
CA PHE A 126 -22.15 -16.41 -9.51
C PHE A 126 -22.11 -17.58 -10.50
N THR A 127 -21.92 -18.82 -10.02
CA THR A 127 -21.92 -20.01 -10.88
C THR A 127 -23.25 -20.20 -11.60
N GLU A 128 -24.37 -19.89 -10.95
CA GLU A 128 -25.69 -19.98 -11.58
C GLU A 128 -25.89 -18.92 -12.67
N TRP A 129 -25.44 -17.67 -12.45
CA TRP A 129 -25.44 -16.65 -13.49
C TRP A 129 -24.54 -17.01 -14.66
N TYR A 130 -23.31 -17.44 -14.36
CA TYR A 130 -22.30 -17.74 -15.36
C TYR A 130 -22.68 -18.95 -16.24
N LYS A 131 -23.40 -19.93 -15.69
CA LYS A 131 -23.96 -21.06 -16.46
C LYS A 131 -25.26 -20.73 -17.18
N GLY A 132 -25.76 -19.50 -17.08
CA GLY A 132 -27.03 -19.08 -17.68
C GLY A 132 -28.26 -19.74 -17.04
N LYS A 133 -28.15 -20.31 -15.83
CA LYS A 133 -29.29 -20.91 -15.11
C LYS A 133 -30.32 -19.84 -14.74
N HIS A 134 -29.84 -18.64 -14.42
CA HIS A 134 -30.67 -17.47 -14.10
C HIS A 134 -30.09 -16.22 -14.77
N THR A 135 -30.97 -15.33 -15.22
CA THR A 135 -30.58 -14.00 -15.69
C THR A 135 -29.91 -13.23 -14.56
N ASN A 136 -28.80 -12.55 -14.88
CA ASN A 136 -28.07 -11.71 -13.94
C ASN A 136 -28.74 -10.33 -13.81
N TYR A 137 -29.67 -10.22 -12.86
CA TYR A 137 -30.25 -8.92 -12.46
C TYR A 137 -29.48 -8.24 -11.31
N GLY A 138 -28.38 -8.83 -10.84
CA GLY A 138 -27.59 -8.33 -9.72
C GLY A 138 -27.98 -8.94 -8.38
N LEU A 139 -27.44 -8.36 -7.31
CA LEU A 139 -27.61 -8.83 -5.93
C LEU A 139 -28.08 -7.72 -4.99
N LEU A 140 -28.76 -8.16 -3.92
CA LEU A 140 -29.12 -7.35 -2.77
C LEU A 140 -28.27 -7.76 -1.56
N LEU A 141 -27.77 -6.76 -0.84
CA LEU A 141 -27.17 -6.91 0.48
C LEU A 141 -28.11 -6.30 1.53
N LYS A 142 -28.46 -7.07 2.56
CA LYS A 142 -29.25 -6.58 3.70
C LYS A 142 -28.84 -7.23 5.02
N SER A 143 -29.26 -6.63 6.13
CA SER A 143 -29.09 -7.22 7.47
C SER A 143 -29.88 -8.53 7.55
N HIS A 144 -29.32 -9.52 8.24
CA HIS A 144 -30.04 -10.76 8.55
C HIS A 144 -31.27 -10.48 9.43
N ASP A 145 -31.12 -9.55 10.38
CA ASP A 145 -32.20 -9.03 11.19
C ASP A 145 -32.27 -7.51 11.01
N GLU A 146 -33.34 -7.02 10.34
CA GLU A 146 -33.56 -5.59 10.11
C GLU A 146 -34.31 -4.90 11.27
N SER A 147 -34.62 -5.62 12.36
CA SER A 147 -35.18 -5.05 13.59
C SER A 147 -34.11 -4.47 14.52
N ILE A 148 -32.84 -4.89 14.36
CA ILE A 148 -31.72 -4.51 15.22
C ILE A 148 -30.78 -3.53 14.51
N ASN A 149 -30.30 -2.51 15.23
CA ASN A 149 -29.40 -1.45 14.71
C ASN A 149 -28.05 -1.94 14.19
N SER A 150 -28.00 -2.34 12.93
CA SER A 150 -26.83 -2.97 12.34
C SER A 150 -26.02 -2.11 11.36
N LEU A 151 -26.30 -0.81 11.22
CA LEU A 151 -25.77 -0.01 10.11
C LEU A 151 -24.24 -0.16 9.87
N ILE A 152 -23.91 -0.49 8.63
CA ILE A 152 -22.58 -0.43 8.04
C ILE A 152 -22.62 0.36 6.74
N ALA A 153 -21.44 0.76 6.24
CA ALA A 153 -21.33 1.31 4.90
C ALA A 153 -20.05 0.83 4.21
N PHE A 154 -20.17 0.56 2.91
CA PHE A 154 -19.05 0.32 2.01
C PHE A 154 -18.88 1.53 1.08
N PHE A 155 -17.74 1.67 0.40
CA PHE A 155 -17.66 2.60 -0.72
C PHE A 155 -18.56 2.13 -1.88
N SER A 156 -19.19 3.08 -2.58
CA SER A 156 -19.86 2.87 -3.87
C SER A 156 -18.86 3.09 -5.02
N LYS A 157 -19.20 2.62 -6.22
CA LYS A 157 -18.60 2.98 -7.51
C LYS A 157 -18.43 4.50 -7.69
N GLU A 158 -19.35 5.29 -7.14
CA GLU A 158 -19.33 6.76 -7.20
C GLU A 158 -18.31 7.39 -6.23
N SER A 159 -17.64 6.57 -5.40
CA SER A 159 -16.53 7.04 -4.56
C SER A 159 -15.39 7.63 -5.40
N LYS A 160 -14.78 8.69 -4.87
CA LYS A 160 -13.56 9.31 -5.41
C LYS A 160 -12.33 8.40 -5.24
N GLU A 161 -12.36 7.51 -4.25
CA GLU A 161 -11.27 6.57 -3.93
C GLU A 161 -11.39 5.28 -4.75
N LYS A 162 -10.96 5.32 -6.03
CA LYS A 162 -11.13 4.20 -6.98
C LYS A 162 -10.46 2.89 -6.58
N SER A 163 -9.48 2.92 -5.67
CA SER A 163 -8.87 1.72 -5.11
C SER A 163 -9.84 0.89 -4.25
N TYR A 164 -10.86 1.53 -3.68
CA TYR A 164 -11.75 0.96 -2.66
C TYR A 164 -13.19 0.71 -3.13
N ILE A 165 -13.50 0.99 -4.40
CA ILE A 165 -14.83 0.71 -4.97
C ILE A 165 -15.11 -0.80 -4.98
N PRO A 166 -16.40 -1.22 -5.01
CA PRO A 166 -16.78 -2.63 -5.04
C PRO A 166 -16.18 -3.37 -6.23
N LYS A 167 -15.75 -4.61 -6.01
CA LYS A 167 -15.17 -5.48 -7.06
C LYS A 167 -15.67 -6.90 -6.88
N LEU A 168 -15.78 -7.63 -7.97
CA LEU A 168 -15.99 -9.06 -7.97
C LEU A 168 -14.70 -9.74 -8.45
N LYS A 169 -14.09 -10.55 -7.58
CA LYS A 169 -12.87 -11.32 -7.87
C LYS A 169 -13.26 -12.77 -8.16
N ILE A 170 -13.04 -13.22 -9.38
CA ILE A 170 -13.53 -14.50 -9.89
C ILE A 170 -12.32 -15.36 -10.24
N ILE A 171 -12.32 -16.61 -9.80
CA ILE A 171 -11.34 -17.63 -10.18
C ILE A 171 -12.03 -18.63 -11.10
N LEU A 172 -11.60 -18.70 -12.35
CA LEU A 172 -12.10 -19.65 -13.35
C LEU A 172 -11.02 -20.69 -13.66
N LYS A 173 -11.40 -21.96 -13.80
CA LYS A 173 -10.50 -23.04 -14.26
C LYS A 173 -10.94 -23.46 -15.65
N ASN A 174 -10.02 -23.41 -16.62
CA ASN A 174 -10.26 -23.99 -17.92
C ASN A 174 -10.33 -25.54 -17.79
N PRO A 175 -11.43 -26.21 -18.19
CA PRO A 175 -11.55 -27.66 -18.14
C PRO A 175 -10.64 -28.41 -19.13
N ASN A 176 -10.21 -27.78 -20.23
CA ASN A 176 -9.44 -28.44 -21.30
C ASN A 176 -7.92 -28.42 -21.05
N LEU A 177 -7.50 -28.44 -19.78
CA LEU A 177 -6.09 -28.29 -19.39
C LEU A 177 -5.50 -29.57 -18.79
N ASN A 178 -5.99 -30.72 -19.26
CA ASN A 178 -5.26 -31.99 -19.21
C ASN A 178 -4.53 -32.32 -20.52
N ASP A 179 -4.59 -31.48 -21.55
CA ASP A 179 -3.82 -31.68 -22.77
C ASP A 179 -2.68 -30.65 -22.86
N ILE A 180 -1.52 -31.05 -22.34
CA ILE A 180 -0.29 -30.73 -23.06
C ILE A 180 -0.41 -31.48 -24.38
N ILE A 181 -0.37 -30.74 -25.49
CA ILE A 181 -0.53 -31.16 -26.90
C ILE A 181 -1.98 -31.06 -27.40
N TYR A 182 -2.38 -29.86 -27.83
CA TYR A 182 -2.82 -29.54 -29.20
C TYR A 182 -3.44 -28.13 -29.20
N PHE A 183 -2.71 -27.14 -29.74
CA PHE A 183 -3.30 -26.21 -30.71
C PHE A 183 -2.20 -25.82 -31.69
N THR A 184 -1.97 -26.73 -32.64
CA THR A 184 -1.76 -26.36 -34.03
C THR A 184 -3.04 -25.69 -34.55
N LYS A 185 -3.21 -24.42 -34.20
CA LYS A 185 -3.77 -23.43 -35.11
C LYS A 185 -2.87 -22.22 -34.97
N SER A 186 -2.29 -21.85 -36.10
CA SER A 186 -1.15 -20.95 -36.26
C SER A 186 -1.07 -19.86 -35.20
N GLU A 187 0.10 -19.70 -34.58
CA GLU A 187 0.44 -18.64 -33.62
C GLU A 187 0.21 -17.19 -34.15
N ASN A 188 -0.30 -17.04 -35.37
CA ASN A 188 -0.61 -15.80 -36.06
C ASN A 188 -2.08 -15.34 -35.96
N GLU A 189 -3.00 -16.02 -35.26
CA GLU A 189 -4.45 -15.69 -35.33
C GLU A 189 -5.08 -14.91 -34.15
N PHE A 190 -4.43 -14.71 -33.00
CA PHE A 190 -5.07 -13.94 -31.91
C PHE A 190 -5.06 -12.43 -32.18
N SER A 191 -6.11 -11.73 -31.72
CA SER A 191 -6.20 -10.27 -31.78
C SER A 191 -5.21 -9.62 -30.82
N SER A 192 -4.85 -8.35 -31.10
CA SER A 192 -3.97 -7.58 -30.21
C SER A 192 -4.54 -7.44 -28.80
N GLU A 193 -5.85 -7.22 -28.63
CA GLU A 193 -6.50 -7.14 -27.32
C GLU A 193 -6.37 -8.44 -26.50
N ALA A 194 -6.48 -9.60 -27.16
CA ALA A 194 -6.32 -10.89 -26.50
C ALA A 194 -4.89 -11.08 -25.98
N TYR A 195 -3.88 -10.74 -26.77
CA TYR A 195 -2.48 -10.76 -26.33
C TYR A 195 -2.22 -9.74 -25.21
N PHE A 196 -2.82 -8.54 -25.26
CA PHE A 196 -2.73 -7.56 -24.19
C PHE A 196 -3.29 -8.11 -22.87
N ASN A 197 -4.46 -8.74 -22.89
CA ASN A 197 -5.06 -9.34 -21.70
C ASN A 197 -4.22 -10.50 -21.14
N MET A 198 -3.58 -11.30 -21.99
CA MET A 198 -2.60 -12.28 -21.56
C MET A 198 -1.40 -11.62 -20.87
N GLY A 199 -0.86 -10.54 -21.46
CA GLY A 199 0.22 -9.76 -20.86
C GLY A 199 -0.14 -9.23 -19.46
N ASN A 200 -1.36 -8.70 -19.29
CA ASN A 200 -1.86 -8.22 -17.99
C ASN A 200 -1.86 -9.31 -16.92
N LYS A 201 -2.33 -10.52 -17.27
CA LYS A 201 -2.38 -11.66 -16.35
C LYS A 201 -0.99 -12.06 -15.86
N TYR A 202 -0.02 -12.15 -16.76
CA TYR A 202 1.36 -12.47 -16.38
C TYR A 202 2.04 -11.33 -15.61
N PHE A 203 1.70 -10.07 -15.90
CA PHE A 203 2.17 -8.92 -15.14
C PHE A 203 1.66 -8.96 -13.69
N GLU A 204 0.38 -9.32 -13.46
CA GLU A 204 -0.18 -9.50 -12.11
C GLU A 204 0.49 -10.64 -11.33
N TYR A 205 0.88 -11.72 -12.03
CA TYR A 205 1.70 -12.80 -11.45
C TYR A 205 3.15 -12.40 -11.20
N LYS A 206 3.54 -11.17 -11.52
CA LYS A 206 4.93 -10.66 -11.46
C LYS A 206 5.90 -11.45 -12.37
N ASP A 207 5.38 -12.23 -13.31
CA ASP A 207 6.17 -12.86 -14.38
C ASP A 207 6.32 -11.87 -15.53
N TYR A 208 7.20 -10.90 -15.33
CA TYR A 208 7.40 -9.79 -16.25
C TYR A 208 7.99 -10.24 -17.60
N ASN A 209 8.75 -11.34 -17.64
CA ASN A 209 9.31 -11.87 -18.89
C ASN A 209 8.21 -12.41 -19.80
N THR A 210 7.28 -13.21 -19.24
CA THR A 210 6.16 -13.73 -20.03
C THR A 210 5.16 -12.62 -20.36
N ALA A 211 4.93 -11.68 -19.45
CA ALA A 211 4.11 -10.50 -19.71
C ALA A 211 4.63 -9.72 -20.92
N LEU A 212 5.94 -9.46 -20.97
CA LEU A 212 6.60 -8.77 -22.08
C LEU A 212 6.42 -9.51 -23.41
N LYS A 213 6.56 -10.85 -23.42
CA LYS A 213 6.35 -11.66 -24.64
C LYS A 213 4.94 -11.44 -25.21
N PHE A 214 3.92 -11.43 -24.35
CA PHE A 214 2.54 -11.22 -24.80
C PHE A 214 2.24 -9.76 -25.17
N TYR A 215 2.78 -8.79 -24.43
CA TYR A 215 2.63 -7.38 -24.81
C TYR A 215 3.30 -7.06 -26.15
N ASN A 216 4.45 -7.66 -26.48
CA ASN A 216 5.06 -7.49 -27.80
C ASN A 216 4.18 -8.07 -28.91
N LYS A 217 3.59 -9.26 -28.71
CA LYS A 217 2.61 -9.82 -29.67
C LYS A 217 1.36 -8.95 -29.83
N ALA A 218 0.93 -8.28 -28.76
CA ALA A 218 -0.15 -7.28 -28.84
C ALA A 218 0.30 -6.06 -29.65
N LEU A 219 1.48 -5.52 -29.34
CA LEU A 219 2.06 -4.36 -30.02
C LEU A 219 2.20 -4.59 -31.53
N ASP A 220 2.64 -5.78 -31.96
CA ASP A 220 2.81 -6.17 -33.37
C ASP A 220 1.51 -6.07 -34.18
N LYS A 221 0.35 -6.18 -33.52
CA LYS A 221 -0.99 -6.16 -34.13
C LYS A 221 -1.83 -4.96 -33.68
N MET A 222 -1.21 -4.00 -32.99
CA MET A 222 -1.89 -2.90 -32.33
C MET A 222 -2.48 -1.91 -33.33
N ASN A 223 -3.71 -1.47 -33.06
CA ASN A 223 -4.31 -0.32 -33.73
C ASN A 223 -4.40 0.87 -32.76
N PRO A 224 -3.78 2.04 -33.06
CA PRO A 224 -3.85 3.23 -32.21
C PRO A 224 -5.26 3.74 -31.91
N ARG A 225 -6.27 3.38 -32.71
CA ARG A 225 -7.68 3.79 -32.49
C ARG A 225 -8.41 2.95 -31.45
N GLU A 226 -7.86 1.81 -31.04
CA GLU A 226 -8.50 0.93 -30.06
C GLU A 226 -8.34 1.44 -28.63
N LYS A 227 -9.39 1.27 -27.82
CA LYS A 227 -9.48 1.86 -26.46
C LYS A 227 -8.43 1.34 -25.49
N TYR A 228 -7.99 0.09 -25.64
CA TYR A 228 -7.00 -0.53 -24.73
C TYR A 228 -5.55 -0.13 -25.09
N THR A 229 -5.32 0.42 -26.28
CA THR A 229 -3.97 0.70 -26.80
C THR A 229 -3.12 1.62 -25.90
N PRO A 230 -3.65 2.73 -25.34
CA PRO A 230 -2.88 3.56 -24.41
C PRO A 230 -2.46 2.79 -23.14
N ARG A 231 -3.34 1.89 -22.66
CA ARG A 231 -3.05 1.04 -21.50
C ARG A 231 -2.04 -0.06 -21.83
N LEU A 232 -2.07 -0.63 -23.04
CA LEU A 232 -1.06 -1.56 -23.53
C LEU A 232 0.33 -0.91 -23.51
N LEU A 233 0.47 0.27 -24.14
CA LEU A 233 1.74 1.00 -24.18
C LEU A 233 2.25 1.32 -22.76
N PHE A 234 1.36 1.81 -21.89
CA PHE A 234 1.70 2.10 -20.49
C PHE A 234 2.18 0.85 -19.73
N ASN A 235 1.44 -0.26 -19.81
CA ASN A 235 1.79 -1.50 -19.12
C ASN A 235 3.07 -2.13 -19.70
N LEU A 236 3.30 -2.05 -21.02
CA LEU A 236 4.51 -2.51 -21.66
C LEU A 236 5.74 -1.74 -21.14
N VAL A 237 5.66 -0.41 -21.06
CA VAL A 237 6.72 0.43 -20.49
C VAL A 237 6.98 0.08 -19.02
N LEU A 238 5.93 -0.09 -18.20
CA LEU A 238 6.09 -0.54 -16.81
C LEU A 238 6.75 -1.92 -16.72
N THR A 239 6.43 -2.84 -17.61
CA THR A 239 7.01 -4.18 -17.65
C THR A 239 8.50 -4.12 -17.98
N LEU A 240 8.86 -3.34 -18.99
CA LEU A 240 10.25 -3.11 -19.37
C LEU A 240 11.03 -2.42 -18.25
N ASP A 241 10.42 -1.46 -17.54
CA ASP A 241 10.99 -0.81 -16.36
C ASP A 241 11.25 -1.82 -15.22
N LYS A 242 10.31 -2.74 -14.94
CA LYS A 242 10.50 -3.81 -13.94
C LYS A 242 11.61 -4.81 -14.33
N LEU A 243 11.84 -5.00 -15.62
CA LEU A 243 12.93 -5.81 -16.15
C LEU A 243 14.24 -5.04 -16.33
N ASN A 244 14.30 -3.76 -15.96
CA ASN A 244 15.42 -2.85 -16.21
C ASN A 244 15.83 -2.73 -17.70
N ARG A 245 14.90 -3.02 -18.62
CA ARG A 245 15.10 -2.92 -20.09
C ARG A 245 14.80 -1.50 -20.57
N PHE A 246 15.60 -0.56 -20.09
CA PHE A 246 15.28 0.87 -20.20
C PHE A 246 15.30 1.42 -21.63
N GLU A 247 16.20 0.96 -22.51
CA GLU A 247 16.26 1.46 -23.89
C GLU A 247 15.00 1.08 -24.68
N GLU A 248 14.54 -0.16 -24.53
CA GLU A 248 13.29 -0.61 -25.16
C GLU A 248 12.09 0.16 -24.63
N ALA A 249 12.07 0.44 -23.32
CA ALA A 249 11.02 1.26 -22.73
C ALA A 249 10.98 2.67 -23.35
N LEU A 250 12.14 3.28 -23.58
CA LEU A 250 12.25 4.61 -24.23
C LEU A 250 11.80 4.58 -25.70
N ASN A 251 12.06 3.49 -26.43
CA ASN A 251 11.57 3.29 -27.79
C ASN A 251 10.04 3.20 -27.81
N VAL A 252 9.46 2.34 -26.97
CA VAL A 252 8.00 2.20 -26.84
C VAL A 252 7.33 3.52 -26.44
N ILE A 253 7.95 4.29 -25.54
CA ILE A 253 7.45 5.62 -25.19
C ILE A 253 7.49 6.56 -26.40
N SER A 254 8.58 6.56 -27.15
CA SER A 254 8.75 7.44 -28.32
C SER A 254 7.70 7.14 -29.39
N ASP A 255 7.47 5.85 -29.68
CA ASP A 255 6.41 5.39 -30.57
C ASP A 255 5.03 5.76 -30.02
N GLY A 256 4.78 5.47 -28.74
CA GLY A 256 3.52 5.77 -28.07
C GLY A 256 3.15 7.25 -28.08
N LEU A 257 4.12 8.14 -27.87
CA LEU A 257 3.93 9.59 -27.93
C LEU A 257 3.76 10.10 -29.37
N SER A 258 4.20 9.36 -30.40
CA SER A 258 3.89 9.69 -31.79
C SER A 258 2.40 9.46 -32.11
N TYR A 259 1.81 8.42 -31.54
CA TYR A 259 0.37 8.12 -31.67
C TYR A 259 -0.49 8.97 -30.74
N PHE A 260 -0.02 9.23 -29.51
CA PHE A 260 -0.73 9.97 -28.48
C PHE A 260 0.13 11.11 -27.91
N PRO A 261 0.29 12.24 -28.64
CA PRO A 261 1.19 13.32 -28.24
C PRO A 261 0.89 13.99 -26.89
N LYS A 262 -0.35 13.85 -26.40
CA LYS A 262 -0.82 14.39 -25.11
C LYS A 262 -0.93 13.33 -24.01
N PHE A 263 -0.29 12.17 -24.17
CA PHE A 263 -0.32 11.12 -23.16
C PHE A 263 0.73 11.38 -22.08
N THR A 264 0.39 12.25 -21.14
CA THR A 264 1.29 12.76 -20.09
C THR A 264 1.94 11.65 -19.26
N ASP A 265 1.24 10.54 -19.01
CA ASP A 265 1.82 9.43 -18.23
C ASP A 265 3.01 8.76 -18.92
N LEU A 266 3.02 8.63 -20.25
CA LEU A 266 4.20 8.10 -20.96
C LEU A 266 5.38 9.07 -20.88
N GLU A 267 5.11 10.37 -20.97
CA GLU A 267 6.14 11.40 -20.75
C GLU A 267 6.69 11.36 -19.31
N TYR A 268 5.82 11.13 -18.33
CA TYR A 268 6.21 10.99 -16.93
C TYR A 268 7.05 9.72 -16.69
N LEU A 269 6.66 8.58 -17.27
CA LEU A 269 7.45 7.35 -17.24
C LEU A 269 8.81 7.55 -17.93
N ARG A 270 8.88 8.34 -19.01
CA ARG A 270 10.14 8.72 -19.65
C ARG A 270 11.06 9.45 -18.68
N GLY A 271 10.53 10.42 -17.93
CA GLY A 271 11.26 11.13 -16.90
C GLY A 271 11.82 10.19 -15.83
N CYS A 272 10.99 9.27 -15.32
CA CYS A 272 11.40 8.27 -14.34
C CYS A 272 12.51 7.32 -14.88
N ILE A 273 12.42 6.90 -16.13
CA ILE A 273 13.44 6.03 -16.75
C ILE A 273 14.76 6.79 -16.93
N TYR A 274 14.72 8.03 -17.40
CA TYR A 274 15.93 8.86 -17.49
C TYR A 274 16.56 9.10 -16.11
N GLU A 275 15.75 9.31 -15.07
CA GLU A 275 16.23 9.43 -13.68
C GLU A 275 16.96 8.15 -13.23
N LYS A 276 16.38 6.96 -13.47
CA LYS A 276 17.02 5.66 -13.13
C LYS A 276 18.33 5.42 -13.87
N LYS A 277 18.42 5.91 -15.12
CA LYS A 277 19.65 5.89 -15.93
C LYS A 277 20.65 7.00 -15.56
N ASN A 278 20.36 7.82 -14.56
CA ASN A 278 21.15 8.99 -14.15
C ASN A 278 21.32 10.05 -15.26
N LEU A 279 20.38 10.11 -16.21
CA LEU A 279 20.33 11.10 -17.29
C LEU A 279 19.49 12.31 -16.85
N ILE A 280 19.99 13.02 -15.84
CA ILE A 280 19.23 14.00 -15.05
C ILE A 280 18.65 15.14 -15.92
N THR A 281 19.41 15.69 -16.86
CA THR A 281 18.92 16.78 -17.74
C THR A 281 17.73 16.35 -18.60
N LEU A 282 17.73 15.10 -19.08
CA LEU A 282 16.62 14.55 -19.86
C LEU A 282 15.41 14.26 -18.95
N ALA A 283 15.63 13.77 -17.73
CA ALA A 283 14.56 13.58 -16.76
C ALA A 283 13.84 14.91 -16.44
N ILE A 284 14.60 15.97 -16.17
CA ILE A 284 14.06 17.33 -15.95
C ILE A 284 13.24 17.80 -17.16
N LYS A 285 13.76 17.61 -18.39
CA LYS A 285 13.06 17.99 -19.61
C LYS A 285 11.71 17.27 -19.74
N SER A 286 11.67 15.97 -19.46
CA SER A 286 10.43 15.19 -19.50
C SER A 286 9.42 15.65 -18.45
N PHE A 287 9.84 15.86 -17.20
CA PHE A 287 8.91 16.31 -16.14
C PHE A 287 8.40 17.74 -16.37
N LYS A 288 9.23 18.65 -16.90
CA LYS A 288 8.75 19.97 -17.36
C LYS A 288 7.72 19.84 -18.47
N LYS A 289 7.98 18.98 -19.45
CA LYS A 289 7.00 18.71 -20.52
C LYS A 289 5.69 18.11 -19.98
N CYS A 290 5.73 17.32 -18.91
CA CYS A 290 4.49 16.85 -18.27
C CYS A 290 3.65 18.02 -17.74
N ILE A 291 4.29 19.01 -17.10
CA ILE A 291 3.62 20.23 -16.62
C ILE A 291 3.04 21.02 -17.80
N ASP A 292 3.78 21.15 -18.89
CA ASP A 292 3.32 21.86 -20.10
C ASP A 292 2.12 21.16 -20.76
N LEU A 293 2.07 19.83 -20.71
CA LEU A 293 0.95 19.02 -21.24
C LEU A 293 -0.29 19.08 -20.35
N GLY A 294 -0.12 19.26 -19.04
CA GLY A 294 -1.19 19.21 -18.05
C GLY A 294 -1.74 17.79 -17.81
N GLU A 295 -2.78 17.71 -16.98
CA GLU A 295 -3.45 16.43 -16.69
C GLU A 295 -4.14 15.88 -17.96
N PRO A 296 -3.87 14.62 -18.34
CA PRO A 296 -4.48 14.05 -19.53
C PRO A 296 -5.97 13.71 -19.27
N PRO A 297 -6.80 13.61 -20.34
CA PRO A 297 -8.18 13.12 -20.21
C PRO A 297 -8.25 11.78 -19.48
N ILE A 298 -9.36 11.48 -18.81
CA ILE A 298 -9.46 10.34 -17.88
C ILE A 298 -9.06 8.97 -18.45
N HIS A 299 -9.25 8.76 -19.76
CA HIS A 299 -8.87 7.52 -20.46
C HIS A 299 -7.36 7.41 -20.78
N PHE A 300 -6.60 8.47 -20.50
CA PHE A 300 -5.14 8.57 -20.61
C PHE A 300 -4.48 8.92 -19.26
N ASN A 301 -5.24 8.92 -18.16
CA ASN A 301 -4.76 9.25 -16.81
C ASN A 301 -4.75 7.98 -15.94
N PHE A 302 -3.68 7.21 -16.05
CA PHE A 302 -3.40 6.02 -15.25
C PHE A 302 -2.62 6.35 -13.97
N ILE A 303 -1.88 7.47 -13.97
CA ILE A 303 -1.18 7.99 -12.80
C ILE A 303 -1.69 9.41 -12.49
N ILE A 304 -2.46 9.54 -11.42
CA ILE A 304 -3.03 10.83 -11.00
C ILE A 304 -1.92 11.82 -10.66
N GLY A 305 -1.93 13.02 -11.26
CA GLY A 305 -1.02 14.09 -10.90
C GLY A 305 0.23 14.21 -11.77
N THR A 306 0.38 13.37 -12.81
CA THR A 306 1.55 13.38 -13.69
C THR A 306 1.73 14.68 -14.45
N GLY A 307 0.63 15.37 -14.77
CA GLY A 307 0.66 16.69 -15.39
C GLY A 307 0.67 17.85 -14.40
N SER A 308 0.75 17.56 -13.11
CA SER A 308 0.61 18.55 -12.05
C SER A 308 1.55 18.24 -10.87
N TYR A 309 1.00 17.95 -9.69
CA TYR A 309 1.75 17.89 -8.44
C TYR A 309 2.82 16.79 -8.40
N ASN A 310 2.66 15.64 -9.09
CA ASN A 310 3.70 14.62 -9.12
C ASN A 310 4.89 15.01 -9.99
N ALA A 311 4.68 15.67 -11.13
CA ALA A 311 5.79 16.17 -11.96
C ALA A 311 6.56 17.28 -11.24
N TYR A 312 5.85 18.20 -10.57
CA TYR A 312 6.48 19.20 -9.71
C TYR A 312 7.30 18.55 -8.59
N TYR A 313 6.74 17.58 -7.88
CA TYR A 313 7.45 16.88 -6.82
C TYR A 313 8.68 16.11 -7.35
N LYS A 314 8.59 15.48 -8.53
CA LYS A 314 9.73 14.83 -9.18
C LYS A 314 10.86 15.79 -9.51
N LEU A 315 10.53 16.98 -10.02
CA LEU A 315 11.52 18.04 -10.20
C LEU A 315 12.13 18.45 -8.85
N ALA A 316 11.33 18.59 -7.80
CA ALA A 316 11.82 18.92 -6.47
C ALA A 316 12.81 17.87 -5.93
N GLU A 317 12.52 16.57 -6.09
CA GLU A 317 13.42 15.47 -5.72
C GLU A 317 14.74 15.55 -6.49
N ILE A 318 14.68 15.76 -7.81
CA ILE A 318 15.88 15.87 -8.65
C ILE A 318 16.74 17.06 -8.24
N TYR A 319 16.15 18.25 -8.11
CA TYR A 319 16.88 19.45 -7.74
C TYR A 319 17.47 19.34 -6.33
N PHE A 320 16.75 18.68 -5.41
CA PHE A 320 17.28 18.38 -4.09
C PHE A 320 18.52 17.48 -4.14
N ASN A 321 18.48 16.44 -4.97
CA ASN A 321 19.57 15.47 -5.12
C ASN A 321 20.83 16.07 -5.75
N ILE A 322 20.69 17.06 -6.64
CA ILE A 322 21.82 17.83 -7.19
C ILE A 322 22.20 19.05 -6.34
N GLU A 323 21.68 19.15 -5.12
CA GLU A 323 21.95 20.20 -4.12
C GLU A 323 21.53 21.63 -4.55
N ASP A 324 20.67 21.77 -5.57
CA ASP A 324 20.00 23.03 -5.93
C ASP A 324 18.73 23.21 -5.07
N PHE A 325 18.96 23.56 -3.81
CA PHE A 325 17.89 23.66 -2.80
C PHE A 325 16.89 24.77 -3.07
N GLU A 326 17.27 25.81 -3.80
CA GLU A 326 16.39 26.91 -4.17
C GLU A 326 15.30 26.42 -5.13
N LYS A 327 15.69 25.78 -6.24
CA LYS A 327 14.71 25.19 -7.18
C LYS A 327 13.95 24.03 -6.56
N ALA A 328 14.61 23.21 -5.75
CA ALA A 328 13.92 22.14 -5.04
C ALA A 328 12.78 22.68 -4.17
N ASN A 329 13.04 23.74 -3.39
CA ASN A 329 12.04 24.39 -2.57
C ASN A 329 10.94 25.04 -3.42
N TYR A 330 11.28 25.72 -4.52
CA TYR A 330 10.30 26.28 -5.46
C TYR A 330 9.32 25.20 -5.95
N TYR A 331 9.83 24.07 -6.43
CA TYR A 331 8.98 22.99 -6.94
C TYR A 331 8.18 22.26 -5.85
N CYS A 332 8.71 22.17 -4.62
CA CYS A 332 7.91 21.74 -3.48
C CYS A 332 6.73 22.68 -3.21
N GLN A 333 6.95 23.99 -3.29
CA GLN A 333 5.90 25.00 -3.08
C GLN A 333 4.81 24.89 -4.14
N GLU A 334 5.18 24.74 -5.41
CA GLU A 334 4.20 24.49 -6.49
C GLU A 334 3.43 23.18 -6.28
N THR A 335 4.09 22.13 -5.78
CA THR A 335 3.43 20.88 -5.41
C THR A 335 2.36 21.09 -4.34
N VAL A 336 2.70 21.79 -3.25
CA VAL A 336 1.78 22.00 -2.10
C VAL A 336 0.66 22.97 -2.45
N LYS A 337 0.90 23.93 -3.34
CA LYS A 337 -0.13 24.84 -3.88
C LYS A 337 -1.23 24.09 -4.61
N ILE A 338 -0.86 23.06 -5.39
CA ILE A 338 -1.81 22.23 -6.15
C ILE A 338 -2.43 21.15 -5.26
N LYS A 339 -1.62 20.51 -4.41
CA LYS A 339 -2.05 19.46 -3.49
C LYS A 339 -1.66 19.85 -2.05
N PRO A 340 -2.54 20.59 -1.35
CA PRO A 340 -2.31 20.95 0.04
C PRO A 340 -2.06 19.72 0.91
N LYS A 341 -1.25 19.89 1.97
CA LYS A 341 -0.91 18.82 2.92
C LYS A 341 -0.20 17.61 2.29
N TYR A 342 0.44 17.77 1.11
CA TYR A 342 1.23 16.71 0.49
C TYR A 342 2.51 16.41 1.27
N LYS A 343 2.44 15.38 2.14
CA LYS A 343 3.48 15.01 3.12
C LYS A 343 4.90 14.99 2.56
N LYS A 344 5.10 14.39 1.38
CA LYS A 344 6.44 14.24 0.78
C LYS A 344 7.10 15.58 0.44
N ALA A 345 6.34 16.52 -0.14
CA ALA A 345 6.87 17.85 -0.45
C ALA A 345 7.14 18.66 0.82
N LEU A 346 6.24 18.59 1.81
CA LEU A 346 6.44 19.25 3.11
C LEU A 346 7.67 18.70 3.85
N ALA A 347 7.88 17.38 3.85
CA ALA A 347 9.07 16.76 4.39
C ALA A 347 10.35 17.22 3.68
N LEU A 348 10.31 17.36 2.35
CA LEU A 348 11.44 17.84 1.58
C LEU A 348 11.75 19.32 1.86
N ILE A 349 10.73 20.18 2.02
CA ILE A 349 10.89 21.57 2.48
C ILE A 349 11.57 21.59 3.85
N SER A 350 11.06 20.82 4.82
CA SER A 350 11.68 20.71 6.15
C SER A 350 13.14 20.28 6.07
N LYS A 351 13.45 19.27 5.25
CA LYS A 351 14.82 18.76 5.04
C LYS A 351 15.75 19.84 4.47
N ILE A 352 15.27 20.63 3.51
CA ILE A 352 16.01 21.77 2.95
C ILE A 352 16.29 22.82 4.04
N LEU A 353 15.28 23.18 4.83
CA LEU A 353 15.44 24.19 5.87
C LEU A 353 16.39 23.74 6.99
N PHE A 354 16.34 22.47 7.39
CA PHE A 354 17.32 21.90 8.33
C PHE A 354 18.74 21.92 7.75
N LYS A 355 18.92 21.57 6.47
CA LYS A 355 20.23 21.65 5.80
C LYS A 355 20.78 23.07 5.75
N ASN A 356 19.89 24.06 5.56
CA ASN A 356 20.22 25.48 5.60
C ASN A 356 20.33 26.05 7.02
N GLN A 357 20.43 25.19 8.04
CA GLN A 357 20.62 25.54 9.44
C GLN A 357 19.59 26.55 9.98
N LYS A 358 18.37 26.50 9.45
CA LYS A 358 17.28 27.33 9.98
C LYS A 358 16.84 26.82 11.35
N GLU A 359 16.45 27.75 12.20
CA GLU A 359 15.97 27.44 13.54
C GLU A 359 14.72 26.58 13.51
N VAL A 360 14.60 25.67 14.47
CA VAL A 360 13.46 24.73 14.57
C VAL A 360 12.12 25.47 14.62
N HIS A 361 12.04 26.59 15.35
CA HIS A 361 10.82 27.39 15.44
C HIS A 361 10.40 27.94 14.07
N TYR A 362 11.35 28.49 13.31
CA TYR A 362 11.09 28.96 11.95
C TYR A 362 10.60 27.83 11.04
N ILE A 363 11.22 26.65 11.11
CA ILE A 363 10.82 25.48 10.30
C ILE A 363 9.38 25.08 10.61
N LYS A 364 9.04 24.96 11.90
CA LYS A 364 7.68 24.61 12.33
C LYS A 364 6.66 25.61 11.82
N ASN A 365 6.86 26.90 12.06
CA ASN A 365 5.96 27.96 11.58
C ASN A 365 5.81 27.92 10.06
N LYS A 366 6.91 27.68 9.32
CA LYS A 366 6.87 27.60 7.87
C LYS A 366 6.06 26.40 7.38
N ILE A 367 6.21 25.24 7.99
CA ILE A 367 5.46 24.05 7.58
C ILE A 367 3.98 24.16 7.98
N GLU A 368 3.69 24.68 9.17
CA GLU A 368 2.33 24.97 9.64
C GLU A 368 1.59 25.95 8.71
N SER A 369 2.30 26.92 8.12
CA SER A 369 1.69 27.88 7.17
C SER A 369 1.12 27.26 5.88
N TYR A 370 1.37 25.97 5.61
CA TYR A 370 0.78 25.24 4.48
C TYR A 370 -0.52 24.51 4.85
N PHE A 371 -1.00 24.69 6.08
CA PHE A 371 -2.26 24.16 6.58
C PHE A 371 -3.24 25.31 6.80
N ASP A 372 -4.44 24.98 7.26
CA ASP A 372 -5.46 25.96 7.62
C ASP A 372 -5.02 26.76 8.86
N ASP A 373 -5.50 28.00 9.01
CA ASP A 373 -5.12 28.90 10.12
C ASP A 373 -5.31 28.25 11.51
N VAL A 374 -6.31 27.37 11.63
CA VAL A 374 -6.57 26.59 12.83
C VAL A 374 -6.26 25.12 12.56
N LEU A 375 -5.13 24.65 13.07
CA LEU A 375 -4.68 23.27 12.97
C LEU A 375 -5.60 22.33 13.74
N LYS A 376 -6.05 21.26 13.08
CA LYS A 376 -6.86 20.20 13.67
C LYS A 376 -5.97 19.03 14.13
N ALA A 377 -6.56 18.09 14.86
CA ALA A 377 -5.85 16.89 15.32
C ALA A 377 -5.17 16.12 14.17
N ASP A 378 -5.85 15.95 13.04
CA ASP A 378 -5.29 15.27 11.86
C ASP A 378 -4.12 16.04 11.25
N ASP A 379 -4.13 17.37 11.29
CA ASP A 379 -3.02 18.19 10.81
C ASP A 379 -1.79 18.02 11.70
N TYR A 380 -1.98 18.00 13.01
CA TYR A 380 -0.92 17.70 13.96
C TYR A 380 -0.37 16.27 13.81
N ILE A 381 -1.22 15.29 13.49
CA ILE A 381 -0.75 13.94 13.17
C ILE A 381 0.10 13.95 11.91
N ILE A 382 -0.33 14.65 10.85
CA ILE A 382 0.44 14.79 9.61
C ILE A 382 1.80 15.44 9.87
N LEU A 383 1.85 16.53 10.65
CA LEU A 383 3.08 17.21 11.04
C LEU A 383 3.98 16.28 11.86
N GLY A 384 3.40 15.57 12.83
CA GLY A 384 4.09 14.56 13.63
C GLY A 384 4.74 13.48 12.77
N ASP A 385 4.00 12.93 11.80
CA ASP A 385 4.51 11.92 10.85
C ASP A 385 5.67 12.48 10.00
N ILE A 386 5.55 13.70 9.49
CA ILE A 386 6.60 14.34 8.69
C ILE A 386 7.90 14.44 9.49
N PHE A 387 7.83 14.92 10.74
CA PHE A 387 9.02 15.04 11.58
C PHE A 387 9.52 13.69 12.09
N PHE A 388 8.65 12.69 12.20
CA PHE A 388 9.03 11.31 12.51
C PHE A 388 9.88 10.72 11.39
N ASP A 389 9.43 10.83 10.14
CA ASP A 389 10.13 10.34 8.94
C ASP A 389 11.50 11.04 8.75
N LEU A 390 11.61 12.29 9.21
CA LEU A 390 12.86 13.06 9.24
C LEU A 390 13.75 12.73 10.45
N LYS A 391 13.40 11.72 11.24
CA LYS A 391 14.10 11.30 12.47
C LYS A 391 14.21 12.42 13.52
N LYS A 392 13.31 13.42 13.47
CA LYS A 392 13.20 14.53 14.43
C LYS A 392 12.17 14.18 15.51
N TYR A 393 12.45 13.13 16.27
CA TYR A 393 11.51 12.53 17.21
C TYR A 393 11.02 13.47 18.30
N SER A 394 11.83 14.44 18.74
CA SER A 394 11.42 15.46 19.72
C SER A 394 10.33 16.38 19.18
N ILE A 395 10.47 16.85 17.94
CA ILE A 395 9.49 17.70 17.26
C ILE A 395 8.23 16.89 16.95
N SER A 396 8.41 15.66 16.45
CA SER A 396 7.31 14.73 16.18
C SER A 396 6.45 14.46 17.42
N TYR A 397 7.10 14.20 18.56
CA TYR A 397 6.43 14.01 19.85
C TYR A 397 5.60 15.22 20.27
N GLU A 398 6.11 16.45 20.13
CA GLU A 398 5.37 17.67 20.45
C GLU A 398 4.07 17.77 19.64
N TYR A 399 4.12 17.50 18.34
CA TYR A 399 2.93 17.55 17.49
C TYR A 399 1.92 16.46 17.84
N TYR A 400 2.36 15.24 18.11
CA TYR A 400 1.45 14.19 18.54
C TYR A 400 0.79 14.49 19.90
N LEU A 401 1.48 15.20 20.81
CA LEU A 401 0.85 15.68 22.05
C LEU A 401 -0.24 16.72 21.77
N LYS A 402 0.01 17.69 20.89
CA LYS A 402 -1.03 18.65 20.46
C LYS A 402 -2.24 17.96 19.83
N ALA A 403 -2.03 16.93 19.02
CA ALA A 403 -3.11 16.11 18.49
C ALA A 403 -3.93 15.43 19.61
N LYS A 404 -3.24 14.87 20.61
CA LYS A 404 -3.84 14.18 21.76
C LYS A 404 -4.67 15.11 22.66
N GLU A 405 -4.35 16.40 22.72
CA GLU A 405 -5.16 17.38 23.46
C GLU A 405 -6.54 17.62 22.81
N ILE A 406 -6.65 17.42 21.50
CA ILE A 406 -7.88 17.67 20.73
C ILE A 406 -8.76 16.42 20.64
N ILE A 407 -8.16 15.25 20.41
CA ILE A 407 -8.89 13.98 20.27
C ILE A 407 -8.53 13.00 21.37
N ASN A 408 -9.51 12.22 21.82
CA ASN A 408 -9.25 11.08 22.68
C ASN A 408 -8.25 10.13 21.99
N THR A 409 -7.23 9.71 22.73
CA THR A 409 -6.10 8.91 22.21
C THR A 409 -6.58 7.69 21.43
N SER A 410 -6.25 7.63 20.14
CA SER A 410 -6.44 6.44 19.31
C SER A 410 -5.27 5.46 19.47
N ASP A 411 -5.46 4.19 19.10
CA ASP A 411 -4.36 3.21 19.07
C ASP A 411 -3.23 3.67 18.13
N HIS A 412 -3.58 4.35 17.03
CA HIS A 412 -2.60 4.91 16.11
C HIS A 412 -1.74 5.97 16.80
N LEU A 413 -2.38 6.97 17.40
CA LEU A 413 -1.70 8.08 18.05
C LEU A 413 -0.88 7.61 19.27
N SER A 414 -1.44 6.70 20.07
CA SER A 414 -0.73 6.11 21.21
C SER A 414 0.53 5.37 20.75
N PHE A 415 0.44 4.60 19.68
CA PHE A 415 1.59 3.90 19.10
C PHE A 415 2.67 4.88 18.61
N SER A 416 2.28 5.92 17.86
CA SER A 416 3.23 6.92 17.33
C SER A 416 3.94 7.69 18.46
N ILE A 417 3.21 8.05 19.52
CA ILE A 417 3.80 8.68 20.71
C ILE A 417 4.77 7.73 21.41
N GLY A 418 4.39 6.46 21.59
CA GLY A 418 5.25 5.42 22.17
C GLY A 418 6.55 5.25 21.39
N MET A 419 6.48 5.22 20.06
CA MET A 419 7.67 5.14 19.19
C MET A 419 8.57 6.36 19.33
N CYS A 420 8.02 7.57 19.37
CA CYS A 420 8.83 8.78 19.61
C CYS A 420 9.58 8.70 20.94
N LEU A 421 8.89 8.30 22.01
CA LEU A 421 9.49 8.17 23.34
C LEU A 421 10.56 7.08 23.38
N LEU A 422 10.36 5.97 22.66
CA LEU A 422 11.35 4.90 22.53
C LEU A 422 12.64 5.42 21.87
N TYR A 423 12.53 6.12 20.73
CA TYR A 423 13.71 6.72 20.08
C TYR A 423 14.35 7.84 20.91
N LEU A 424 13.58 8.55 21.74
CA LEU A 424 14.07 9.52 22.72
C LEU A 424 14.61 8.87 24.02
N LYS A 425 14.74 7.54 24.05
CA LYS A 425 15.26 6.74 25.17
C LYS A 425 14.46 6.87 26.47
N ASN A 426 13.19 7.29 26.37
CA ASN A 426 12.26 7.37 27.49
C ASN A 426 11.41 6.09 27.57
N TYR A 427 12.07 4.97 27.87
CA TYR A 427 11.48 3.63 27.77
C TYR A 427 10.28 3.42 28.69
N ASN A 428 10.28 4.01 29.89
CA ASN A 428 9.17 3.90 30.84
C ASN A 428 7.90 4.56 30.28
N LYS A 429 7.99 5.80 29.79
CA LYS A 429 6.82 6.46 29.19
C LYS A 429 6.42 5.79 27.88
N ALA A 430 7.38 5.37 27.07
CA ALA A 430 7.10 4.62 25.83
C ALA A 430 6.27 3.36 26.13
N TYR A 431 6.68 2.59 27.14
CA TYR A 431 5.95 1.43 27.63
C TYR A 431 4.49 1.76 27.97
N ASP A 432 4.24 2.82 28.72
CA ASP A 432 2.87 3.19 29.14
C ASP A 432 1.96 3.46 27.93
N PHE A 433 2.49 4.14 26.91
CA PHE A 433 1.74 4.40 25.68
C PHE A 433 1.46 3.14 24.87
N PHE A 434 2.43 2.22 24.76
CA PHE A 434 2.18 0.92 24.13
C PHE A 434 1.19 0.07 24.95
N ALA A 435 1.27 0.12 26.28
CA ALA A 435 0.39 -0.62 27.18
C ALA A 435 -1.08 -0.20 27.06
N ASN A 436 -1.37 1.02 26.58
CA ASN A 436 -2.74 1.48 26.31
C ASN A 436 -3.40 0.73 25.14
N ILE A 437 -2.61 0.15 24.24
CA ILE A 437 -3.10 -0.62 23.09
C ILE A 437 -3.40 -2.04 23.55
N LYS A 438 -4.68 -2.40 23.65
CA LYS A 438 -5.12 -3.68 24.24
C LYS A 438 -5.49 -4.77 23.23
N LYS A 439 -5.82 -4.39 21.98
CA LYS A 439 -6.29 -5.29 20.92
C LYS A 439 -6.16 -4.63 19.54
N GLY A 440 -6.43 -5.39 18.48
CA GLY A 440 -6.44 -4.90 17.10
C GLY A 440 -5.07 -4.95 16.42
N ASN A 441 -4.99 -4.45 15.18
CA ASN A 441 -3.87 -4.71 14.27
C ASN A 441 -2.51 -4.17 14.74
N LYS A 442 -2.47 -3.29 15.74
CA LYS A 442 -1.23 -2.76 16.32
C LYS A 442 -0.81 -3.43 17.62
N TYR A 443 -1.63 -4.32 18.18
CA TYR A 443 -1.40 -4.92 19.50
C TYR A 443 -0.10 -5.72 19.55
N ASP A 444 0.15 -6.59 18.58
CA ASP A 444 1.35 -7.43 18.54
C ASP A 444 2.61 -6.57 18.49
N LYS A 445 2.62 -5.56 17.60
CA LYS A 445 3.71 -4.58 17.51
C LYS A 445 3.89 -3.82 18.82
N ALA A 446 2.81 -3.40 19.48
CA ALA A 446 2.89 -2.72 20.77
C ALA A 446 3.48 -3.64 21.84
N LEU A 447 3.07 -4.91 21.90
CA LEU A 447 3.60 -5.89 22.85
C LEU A 447 5.11 -6.11 22.67
N TYR A 448 5.59 -6.26 21.43
CA TYR A 448 7.02 -6.40 21.16
C TYR A 448 7.80 -5.14 21.50
N ASN A 449 7.26 -3.95 21.23
CA ASN A 449 7.89 -2.70 21.68
C ASN A 449 7.88 -2.54 23.22
N MET A 450 6.87 -3.06 23.93
CA MET A 450 6.88 -3.12 25.40
C MET A 450 7.98 -4.06 25.92
N ILE A 451 8.19 -5.22 25.25
CA ILE A 451 9.29 -6.14 25.56
C ILE A 451 10.62 -5.40 25.36
N LEU A 452 10.80 -4.70 24.25
CA LEU A 452 12.01 -3.93 23.96
C LEU A 452 12.26 -2.85 25.02
N CYS A 453 11.23 -2.05 25.36
CA CYS A 453 11.33 -1.06 26.44
C CYS A 453 11.75 -1.68 27.77
N SER A 454 11.22 -2.87 28.09
CA SER A 454 11.55 -3.59 29.33
C SER A 454 12.99 -4.09 29.33
N ILE A 455 13.49 -4.57 28.18
CA ILE A 455 14.88 -5.00 28.01
C ILE A 455 15.81 -3.80 28.16
N LEU A 456 15.55 -2.71 27.44
CA LEU A 456 16.37 -1.48 27.43
C LEU A 456 16.38 -0.74 28.77
N ASN A 457 15.33 -0.90 29.58
CA ASN A 457 15.23 -0.34 30.92
C ASN A 457 15.75 -1.31 32.01
N ASN A 458 16.49 -2.36 31.65
CA ASN A 458 17.05 -3.37 32.56
C ASN A 458 16.00 -4.07 33.46
N ASN A 459 14.75 -4.17 33.04
CA ASN A 459 13.68 -4.84 33.77
C ASN A 459 13.43 -6.27 33.25
N LEU A 460 14.33 -7.19 33.60
CA LEU A 460 14.32 -8.58 33.14
C LEU A 460 13.03 -9.33 33.50
N ASN A 461 12.48 -9.09 34.70
CA ASN A 461 11.27 -9.77 35.18
C ASN A 461 10.06 -9.39 34.32
N LEU A 462 9.92 -8.09 34.02
CA LEU A 462 8.84 -7.62 33.15
C LEU A 462 9.01 -8.12 31.71
N ALA A 463 10.23 -8.09 31.17
CA ALA A 463 10.52 -8.63 29.84
C ALA A 463 10.12 -10.11 29.73
N ASN A 464 10.46 -10.94 30.73
CA ASN A 464 10.07 -12.35 30.75
C ASN A 464 8.55 -12.55 30.84
N LYS A 465 7.86 -11.74 31.66
CA LYS A 465 6.39 -11.78 31.77
C LYS A 465 5.73 -11.47 30.42
N LEU A 466 6.21 -10.46 29.71
CA LEU A 466 5.68 -10.08 28.40
C LEU A 466 6.02 -11.09 27.30
N LEU A 467 7.23 -11.68 27.32
CA LEU A 467 7.59 -12.76 26.41
C LEU A 467 6.72 -14.01 26.61
N ASN A 468 6.33 -14.31 27.85
CA ASN A 468 5.36 -15.38 28.12
C ASN A 468 3.97 -15.03 27.57
N LYS A 469 3.53 -13.78 27.71
CA LYS A 469 2.28 -13.31 27.11
C LYS A 469 2.31 -13.40 25.57
N ALA A 470 3.44 -13.10 24.94
CA ALA A 470 3.61 -13.19 23.49
C ALA A 470 3.55 -14.63 22.93
N ARG A 471 3.45 -15.67 23.78
CA ARG A 471 3.22 -17.06 23.33
C ARG A 471 1.83 -17.27 22.73
N GLU A 472 0.87 -16.40 23.08
CA GLU A 472 -0.51 -16.45 22.60
C GLU A 472 -0.66 -15.86 21.18
N LEU A 473 0.40 -15.25 20.64
CA LEU A 473 0.40 -14.66 19.29
C LEU A 473 0.69 -15.72 18.22
N GLU A 474 0.11 -15.52 17.03
CA GLU A 474 0.25 -16.46 15.90
C GLU A 474 1.70 -16.60 15.41
N ASN A 475 2.45 -15.49 15.35
CA ASN A 475 3.82 -15.51 14.84
C ASN A 475 4.85 -15.78 15.95
N SER A 476 5.25 -17.05 16.06
CA SER A 476 6.20 -17.49 17.07
C SER A 476 7.63 -16.94 16.86
N LYS A 477 8.04 -16.59 15.63
CA LYS A 477 9.41 -16.20 15.29
C LYS A 477 9.83 -14.89 15.95
N TYR A 478 8.95 -13.88 15.98
CA TYR A 478 9.22 -12.62 16.70
C TYR A 478 9.52 -12.87 18.18
N ARG A 479 8.74 -13.74 18.84
CA ARG A 479 8.98 -14.07 20.25
C ARG A 479 10.35 -14.71 20.47
N ILE A 480 10.79 -15.58 19.55
CA ILE A 480 12.10 -16.25 19.65
C ILE A 480 13.22 -15.22 19.49
N VAL A 481 13.17 -14.35 18.47
CA VAL A 481 14.17 -13.29 18.26
C VAL A 481 14.29 -12.37 19.47
N TYR A 482 13.15 -11.89 20.00
CA TYR A 482 13.16 -11.02 21.19
C TYR A 482 13.63 -11.74 22.46
N ASN A 483 13.42 -13.06 22.56
CA ASN A 483 13.96 -13.85 23.67
C ASN A 483 15.49 -13.96 23.60
N GLU A 484 16.04 -14.22 22.41
CA GLU A 484 17.49 -14.30 22.24
C GLU A 484 18.16 -12.94 22.35
N LEU A 485 17.54 -11.87 21.84
CA LEU A 485 17.99 -10.49 22.07
C LEU A 485 18.14 -10.19 23.57
N LYS A 486 17.12 -10.54 24.36
CA LYS A 486 17.15 -10.42 25.81
C LYS A 486 18.30 -11.25 26.40
N ASN A 487 18.52 -12.47 25.95
CA ASN A 487 19.63 -13.29 26.46
C ASN A 487 20.99 -12.59 26.20
N LEU A 488 21.22 -12.13 24.97
CA LEU A 488 22.44 -11.43 24.56
C LEU A 488 22.69 -10.16 25.39
N ILE A 489 21.69 -9.28 25.51
CA ILE A 489 21.82 -8.01 26.25
C ILE A 489 22.17 -8.25 27.73
N TYR A 490 21.58 -9.28 28.35
CA TYR A 490 21.82 -9.67 29.75
C TYR A 490 23.00 -10.65 29.92
N ASN A 491 23.86 -10.83 28.91
CA ASN A 491 25.03 -11.71 28.93
C ASN A 491 24.69 -13.17 29.31
N LYS A 492 23.52 -13.65 28.89
CA LYS A 492 23.11 -15.05 29.01
C LYS A 492 23.42 -15.80 27.72
N LYS A 493 23.60 -17.11 27.83
CA LYS A 493 23.79 -17.98 26.67
C LYS A 493 22.60 -17.84 25.70
N ALA A 494 22.88 -17.44 24.47
CA ALA A 494 21.93 -17.43 23.38
C ALA A 494 21.97 -18.74 22.61
N ASN A 495 20.85 -19.12 21.99
CA ASN A 495 20.74 -20.31 21.16
C ASN A 495 20.63 -19.93 19.68
N PRO A 496 21.19 -20.75 18.78
CA PRO A 496 20.95 -20.63 17.33
C PRO A 496 19.45 -20.60 17.02
N LEU A 497 19.04 -19.69 16.14
CA LEU A 497 17.65 -19.52 15.69
C LEU A 497 17.30 -20.52 14.59
N SER A 498 18.17 -20.65 13.59
CA SER A 498 18.06 -21.67 12.55
C SER A 498 19.40 -21.90 11.85
N TYR A 499 19.60 -23.10 11.34
CA TYR A 499 20.70 -23.46 10.43
C TYR A 499 20.22 -23.67 8.98
N ASP A 500 18.90 -23.60 8.76
CA ASP A 500 18.32 -23.68 7.42
C ASP A 500 18.34 -22.30 6.76
N LYS A 501 18.84 -22.22 5.53
CA LYS A 501 19.00 -20.94 4.82
C LYS A 501 17.67 -20.27 4.52
N THR A 502 16.65 -21.05 4.18
CA THR A 502 15.32 -20.52 3.86
C THR A 502 14.62 -19.96 5.11
N GLU A 503 14.65 -20.70 6.22
CA GLU A 503 14.10 -20.24 7.48
C GLU A 503 14.89 -19.06 8.07
N SER A 504 16.22 -19.07 7.91
CA SER A 504 17.10 -17.98 8.33
C SER A 504 16.75 -16.65 7.65
N ALA A 505 16.26 -16.66 6.41
CA ALA A 505 15.81 -15.45 5.73
C ALA A 505 14.59 -14.79 6.42
N GLU A 506 13.67 -15.59 6.97
CA GLU A 506 12.52 -15.06 7.72
C GLU A 506 12.94 -14.46 9.06
N TYR A 507 13.91 -15.05 9.75
CA TYR A 507 14.49 -14.46 10.97
C TYR A 507 15.29 -13.20 10.69
N LEU A 508 16.02 -13.17 9.57
CA LEU A 508 16.81 -12.02 9.13
C LEU A 508 15.95 -10.76 9.02
N ASP A 509 14.75 -10.87 8.43
CA ASP A 509 13.82 -9.74 8.33
C ASP A 509 13.44 -9.18 9.70
N ILE A 510 13.08 -10.06 10.65
CA ILE A 510 12.71 -9.66 12.01
C ILE A 510 13.91 -9.06 12.75
N ILE A 511 15.10 -9.65 12.62
CA ILE A 511 16.32 -9.14 13.26
C ILE A 511 16.61 -7.72 12.77
N PHE A 512 16.51 -7.46 11.47
CA PHE A 512 16.76 -6.13 10.91
C PHE A 512 15.71 -5.08 11.32
N GLU A 513 14.44 -5.46 11.48
CA GLU A 513 13.43 -4.56 12.08
C GLU A 513 13.84 -4.12 13.49
N VAL A 514 14.37 -5.05 14.29
CA VAL A 514 14.79 -4.77 15.67
C VAL A 514 16.09 -3.97 15.71
N LEU A 515 17.07 -4.32 14.88
CA LEU A 515 18.34 -3.59 14.79
C LEU A 515 18.13 -2.14 14.35
N ASP A 516 17.22 -1.85 13.43
CA ASP A 516 16.92 -0.48 13.02
C ASP A 516 16.39 0.38 14.17
N ILE A 517 15.50 -0.18 15.00
CA ILE A 517 15.04 0.50 16.21
C ILE A 517 16.20 0.71 17.18
N LEU A 518 17.00 -0.32 17.45
CA LEU A 518 18.06 -0.29 18.46
C LEU A 518 19.23 0.60 18.10
N LEU A 519 19.56 0.73 16.81
CA LEU A 519 20.65 1.56 16.31
C LEU A 519 20.53 3.01 16.81
N ILE A 520 19.29 3.51 16.87
CA ILE A 520 19.02 4.88 17.32
C ILE A 520 18.56 4.93 18.78
N SER A 521 17.74 3.96 19.21
CA SER A 521 17.08 4.01 20.52
C SER A 521 17.91 3.46 21.67
N SER A 522 19.04 2.78 21.46
CA SER A 522 19.83 2.14 22.52
C SER A 522 21.19 2.81 22.76
N THR A 523 22.00 2.30 23.70
CA THR A 523 23.41 2.71 23.85
C THR A 523 24.29 1.92 22.88
N PRO A 524 25.48 2.41 22.50
CA PRO A 524 26.39 1.67 21.62
C PRO A 524 26.66 0.24 22.09
N GLU A 525 26.84 0.04 23.40
CA GLU A 525 27.12 -1.28 23.99
C GLU A 525 25.93 -2.23 23.84
N VAL A 526 24.70 -1.72 23.99
CA VAL A 526 23.50 -2.53 23.79
C VAL A 526 23.34 -2.89 22.31
N PHE A 527 23.60 -1.95 21.41
CA PHE A 527 23.52 -2.20 19.98
C PHE A 527 24.56 -3.24 19.52
N GLU A 528 25.81 -3.13 19.99
CA GLU A 528 26.87 -4.11 19.72
C GLU A 528 26.47 -5.52 20.12
N LYS A 529 25.94 -5.71 21.35
CA LYS A 529 25.41 -7.01 21.78
C LYS A 529 24.24 -7.50 20.92
N SER A 530 23.43 -6.58 20.41
CA SER A 530 22.27 -6.92 19.59
C SER A 530 22.69 -7.42 18.21
N LEU A 531 23.84 -6.99 17.67
CA LEU A 531 24.40 -7.52 16.43
C LEU A 531 24.73 -9.01 16.52
N GLU A 532 24.96 -9.56 17.72
CA GLU A 532 25.20 -11.00 17.91
C GLU A 532 23.98 -11.86 17.51
N LEU A 533 22.79 -11.29 17.38
CA LEU A 533 21.62 -11.97 16.77
C LEU A 533 21.93 -12.48 15.36
N LEU A 534 22.74 -11.74 14.59
CA LEU A 534 23.11 -12.11 13.23
C LEU A 534 23.97 -13.39 13.20
N ASN A 535 24.67 -13.70 14.29
CA ASN A 535 25.45 -14.95 14.41
C ASN A 535 24.57 -16.17 14.73
N LEU A 536 23.27 -15.98 15.01
CA LEU A 536 22.35 -17.06 15.36
C LEU A 536 21.61 -17.64 14.14
N ILE A 537 21.93 -17.17 12.93
CA ILE A 537 21.31 -17.60 11.67
C ILE A 537 22.39 -17.85 10.59
N ASP A 538 22.09 -18.68 9.59
CA ASP A 538 22.97 -18.88 8.43
C ASP A 538 22.40 -18.14 7.20
N ASN A 539 22.90 -16.93 6.93
CA ASN A 539 22.50 -16.15 5.76
C ASN A 539 23.65 -15.26 5.25
N ASP A 540 23.90 -15.30 3.94
CA ASP A 540 25.01 -14.61 3.28
C ASP A 540 24.71 -13.13 2.94
N GLU A 541 23.48 -12.64 3.20
CA GLU A 541 23.08 -11.23 2.97
C GLU A 541 23.24 -10.35 4.21
N ILE A 542 23.63 -10.92 5.34
CA ILE A 542 23.74 -10.23 6.64
C ILE A 542 24.56 -8.94 6.53
N LEU A 543 25.76 -9.00 5.95
CA LEU A 543 26.66 -7.84 5.88
C LEU A 543 26.16 -6.79 4.88
N LEU A 544 25.54 -7.23 3.77
CA LEU A 544 24.94 -6.32 2.79
C LEU A 544 23.80 -5.52 3.43
N ARG A 545 22.91 -6.19 4.17
CA ARG A 545 21.80 -5.54 4.87
C ARG A 545 22.28 -4.65 6.01
N LEU A 546 23.31 -5.07 6.74
CA LEU A 546 23.91 -4.24 7.80
C LEU A 546 24.53 -2.97 7.23
N ALA A 547 25.21 -3.06 6.09
CA ALA A 547 25.73 -1.89 5.39
C ALA A 547 24.63 -0.91 4.98
N LYS A 548 23.52 -1.42 4.43
CA LYS A 548 22.33 -0.61 4.09
C LYS A 548 21.71 0.05 5.32
N LEU A 549 21.56 -0.70 6.41
CA LEU A 549 21.03 -0.18 7.67
C LEU A 549 21.83 1.02 8.18
N TYR A 550 23.17 0.91 8.18
CA TYR A 550 24.05 2.01 8.55
C TYR A 550 23.94 3.19 7.59
N TYR A 551 23.87 2.93 6.28
CA TYR A 551 23.73 3.97 5.26
C TYR A 551 22.45 4.79 5.45
N GLU A 552 21.32 4.12 5.64
CA GLU A 552 20.01 4.76 5.84
C GLU A 552 19.92 5.58 7.12
N ASN A 553 20.81 5.30 8.07
CA ASN A 553 20.96 6.02 9.34
C ASN A 553 22.15 6.99 9.36
N ASP A 554 22.68 7.36 8.18
CA ASP A 554 23.78 8.32 7.98
C ASP A 554 25.13 7.91 8.61
N PHE A 555 25.31 6.65 9.00
CA PHE A 555 26.57 6.08 9.50
C PHE A 555 27.50 5.65 8.34
N PHE A 556 27.86 6.60 7.46
CA PHE A 556 28.53 6.30 6.18
C PHE A 556 29.87 5.55 6.32
N SER A 557 30.63 5.79 7.40
CA SER A 557 31.89 5.07 7.65
C SER A 557 31.66 3.58 7.93
N LEU A 558 30.70 3.27 8.81
CA LEU A 558 30.35 1.88 9.12
C LEU A 558 29.71 1.19 7.92
N ALA A 559 28.81 1.90 7.22
CA ALA A 559 28.20 1.41 5.98
C ALA A 559 29.27 1.03 4.94
N TYR A 560 30.27 1.90 4.71
CA TYR A 560 31.37 1.62 3.80
C TYR A 560 32.13 0.34 4.19
N GLN A 561 32.50 0.22 5.48
CA GLN A 561 33.22 -0.95 5.97
C GLN A 561 32.42 -2.24 5.75
N GLU A 562 31.13 -2.24 6.06
CA GLU A 562 30.29 -3.42 5.91
C GLU A 562 30.00 -3.79 4.45
N PHE A 563 29.85 -2.81 3.54
CA PHE A 563 29.77 -3.10 2.11
C PHE A 563 31.04 -3.80 1.61
N ILE A 564 32.21 -3.33 2.02
CA ILE A 564 33.50 -3.95 1.65
C ILE A 564 33.60 -5.36 2.24
N ARG A 565 33.17 -5.58 3.49
CA ARG A 565 33.15 -6.91 4.11
C ARG A 565 32.19 -7.85 3.40
N SER A 566 30.99 -7.39 3.03
CA SER A 566 30.01 -8.17 2.26
C SER A 566 30.60 -8.68 0.95
N ILE A 567 31.29 -7.81 0.20
CA ILE A 567 31.97 -8.19 -1.04
C ILE A 567 33.10 -9.20 -0.77
N LYS A 568 33.95 -8.95 0.24
CA LYS A 568 35.12 -9.79 0.52
C LYS A 568 34.77 -11.17 1.06
N ILE A 569 33.77 -11.27 1.92
CA ILE A 569 33.43 -12.50 2.65
C ILE A 569 32.40 -13.32 1.86
N PHE A 570 31.36 -12.68 1.33
CA PHE A 570 30.23 -13.37 0.69
C PHE A 570 30.18 -13.17 -0.83
N GLY A 571 31.01 -12.31 -1.40
CA GLY A 571 30.92 -11.96 -2.82
C GLY A 571 29.61 -11.24 -3.17
N LYS A 572 28.92 -10.65 -2.18
CA LYS A 572 27.58 -10.05 -2.35
C LYS A 572 27.61 -8.53 -2.36
N ILE A 573 27.03 -7.96 -3.41
CA ILE A 573 26.62 -6.56 -3.55
C ILE A 573 25.50 -6.50 -4.59
N ASP A 574 24.43 -5.77 -4.32
CA ASP A 574 23.38 -5.50 -5.31
C ASP A 574 23.54 -4.10 -5.93
N ILE A 575 22.72 -3.79 -6.93
CA ILE A 575 22.78 -2.50 -7.65
C ILE A 575 22.58 -1.33 -6.69
N GLU A 576 21.67 -1.47 -5.74
CA GLU A 576 21.39 -0.44 -4.73
C GLU A 576 22.59 -0.24 -3.80
N GLY A 577 23.14 -1.32 -3.24
CA GLY A 577 24.31 -1.30 -2.38
C GLY A 577 25.54 -0.75 -3.08
N SER A 578 25.72 -1.03 -4.37
CA SER A 578 26.81 -0.45 -5.17
C SER A 578 26.70 1.08 -5.28
N LYS A 579 25.49 1.62 -5.48
CA LYS A 579 25.24 3.07 -5.48
C LYS A 579 25.46 3.67 -4.09
N MET A 580 24.96 3.03 -3.03
CA MET A 580 25.17 3.46 -1.65
C MET A 580 26.66 3.48 -1.28
N LEU A 581 27.41 2.43 -1.62
CA LEU A 581 28.85 2.34 -1.44
C LEU A 581 29.59 3.49 -2.15
N THR A 582 29.20 3.80 -3.39
CA THR A 582 29.76 4.93 -4.14
C THR A 582 29.49 6.26 -3.43
N ASN A 583 28.28 6.46 -2.93
CA ASN A 583 27.92 7.64 -2.16
C ASN A 583 28.70 7.74 -0.85
N CYS A 584 28.92 6.63 -0.14
CA CYS A 584 29.78 6.61 1.04
C CYS A 584 31.19 7.13 0.70
N MET A 585 31.80 6.65 -0.40
CA MET A 585 33.13 7.11 -0.82
C MET A 585 33.15 8.62 -1.09
N ILE A 586 32.12 9.15 -1.76
CA ILE A 586 32.03 10.59 -2.04
C ILE A 586 31.89 11.40 -0.74
N LYS A 587 31.06 10.93 0.20
CA LYS A 587 30.84 11.61 1.49
C LYS A 587 32.07 11.56 2.39
N LEU A 588 32.77 10.42 2.44
CA LEU A 588 33.97 10.23 3.25
C LEU A 588 35.20 10.97 2.70
N ARG A 589 35.25 11.28 1.40
CA ARG A 589 36.30 12.14 0.82
C ARG A 589 36.16 13.63 1.13
N LYS A 590 35.00 14.07 1.61
CA LYS A 590 34.73 15.48 1.97
C LYS A 590 35.12 15.82 3.42
N PHE A 591 35.57 14.83 4.18
CA PHE A 591 36.17 14.96 5.51
C PHE A 591 37.63 14.54 5.42
#